data_AF-A0A947D185-F1
#
_entry.id   AF-A0A947D185-F1
#
_cell.length_a   1.000
_cell.length_b   1.000
_cell.length_c   1.000
_cell.angle_alpha   90.00
_cell.angle_beta   90.00
_cell.angle_gamma   90.00
#
_symmetry.space_group_name_H-M   'P 1'
#
loop_
_entity.id
_entity.type
_entity.pdbx_description
1 polymer ?
#
loop_
_entity_poly.entity_id
_entity_poly.type
_entity_poly.pdbx_seq_one_letter_code
_entity_poly.pdbx_strand_id
1 'polypeptide(L)'
;MDRPRRRDLLIEHLHLIQDMFGCLHARHINALAHEMRLAQAEVFEVASFYHHFDVVREGEPAPAKLTIRVCDSLSCALAGAETLTAALKSGLDAADVRVVHAPCMGRCAEAPAVMVGRHAFGHASVETVTAAVEAGRTVPEVPHYRSFHDYRAAGGYRLLEACLKGGRSPEELIAILSDAGLRGLGGAGFPAGRKWQFVRGYKGPRLMTVNGDEGEPGTFKDRHYLETDPHRMIEGALIAAWAVGAERIYIYMRDEYPTVLDILAKEIAAVELSGLATHAPIELRRGAGAYICGEESAMLESIEGKRGMPRHRPPYIAEVGLFGRPTLNHNVETLYWIRDIVEKGAAWFSSQGKEGHKGFRSYSVSGRVRQPGVKVAPAGISVRELIDEHCGGMLDGHAFAGFLPGGASGGIFPATMGDLPLDFGTFEKFGGFVGSHAVVILSDQDDIKAAALNLMSFFKDESCGQCTPCRVGSEKMVALLKSGAPIEESAIRDLMQVMRDASICGLGQAASNPVNHWLTYFAGAGK
;
A
#
# COMPACT_ATOMS: atom_id res chain seq x y z
N MET A 1 -12.41 -6.02 -27.55
CA MET A 1 -13.78 -6.35 -27.13
C MET A 1 -13.95 -7.82 -26.67
N ASP A 2 -12.90 -8.66 -26.71
CA ASP A 2 -13.00 -10.11 -26.45
C ASP A 2 -12.63 -10.59 -25.03
N ARG A 3 -12.63 -9.71 -24.01
CA ARG A 3 -12.31 -10.13 -22.63
C ARG A 3 -13.40 -11.06 -22.07
N PRO A 4 -13.08 -12.10 -21.27
CA PRO A 4 -14.10 -12.92 -20.63
C PRO A 4 -15.07 -12.09 -19.76
N ARG A 5 -16.34 -12.48 -19.73
CA ARG A 5 -17.38 -11.90 -18.86
C ARG A 5 -17.49 -12.68 -17.55
N ARG A 6 -16.34 -12.95 -16.93
CA ARG A 6 -16.32 -13.59 -15.60
C ARG A 6 -16.68 -12.55 -14.54
N ARG A 7 -17.41 -12.96 -13.50
CA ARG A 7 -17.84 -12.08 -12.39
C ARG A 7 -16.66 -11.36 -11.73
N ASP A 8 -15.55 -12.07 -11.56
CA ASP A 8 -14.33 -11.55 -10.94
C ASP A 8 -13.64 -10.44 -11.73
N LEU A 9 -14.02 -10.23 -13.00
CA LEU A 9 -13.49 -9.15 -13.83
C LEU A 9 -14.35 -7.87 -13.78
N LEU A 10 -15.33 -7.78 -12.87
CA LEU A 10 -16.23 -6.62 -12.79
C LEU A 10 -15.45 -5.30 -12.66
N ILE A 11 -14.50 -5.22 -11.72
CA ILE A 11 -13.68 -4.02 -11.49
C ILE A 11 -12.82 -3.70 -12.73
N GLU A 12 -12.27 -4.71 -13.40
CA GLU A 12 -11.52 -4.52 -14.65
C GLU A 12 -12.38 -3.92 -15.76
N HIS A 13 -13.64 -4.33 -15.87
CA HIS A 13 -14.58 -3.74 -16.83
C HIS A 13 -15.02 -2.33 -16.44
N LEU A 14 -15.15 -2.05 -15.14
CA LEU A 14 -15.39 -0.69 -14.64
C LEU A 14 -14.22 0.24 -14.99
N HIS A 15 -12.97 -0.21 -14.86
CA HIS A 15 -11.80 0.55 -15.34
C HIS A 15 -11.86 0.83 -16.84
N LEU A 16 -12.22 -0.16 -17.67
CA LEU A 16 -12.34 0.07 -19.11
C LEU A 16 -13.37 1.14 -19.46
N ILE A 17 -14.50 1.20 -18.75
CA ILE A 17 -15.52 2.22 -18.94
C ILE A 17 -15.01 3.58 -18.43
N GLN A 18 -14.43 3.63 -17.23
CA GLN A 18 -13.86 4.84 -16.63
C GLN A 18 -12.79 5.46 -17.56
N ASP A 19 -11.83 4.65 -18.03
CA ASP A 19 -10.74 5.11 -18.89
C ASP A 19 -11.24 5.59 -20.25
N MET A 20 -12.31 4.99 -20.77
CA MET A 20 -12.87 5.34 -22.09
C MET A 20 -13.77 6.57 -22.06
N PHE A 21 -14.56 6.73 -21.01
CA PHE A 21 -15.60 7.77 -20.91
C PHE A 21 -15.29 8.86 -19.89
N GLY A 22 -14.18 8.73 -19.14
CA GLY A 22 -13.79 9.64 -18.06
C GLY A 22 -14.66 9.56 -16.80
N CYS A 23 -15.69 8.71 -16.80
CA CYS A 23 -16.59 8.44 -15.68
C CYS A 23 -17.48 7.21 -15.95
N LEU A 24 -18.20 6.76 -14.93
CA LEU A 24 -19.19 5.70 -14.98
C LEU A 24 -20.60 6.30 -14.98
N HIS A 25 -21.13 6.61 -16.16
CA HIS A 25 -22.53 7.02 -16.28
C HIS A 25 -23.48 5.87 -15.89
N ALA A 26 -24.65 6.23 -15.34
CA ALA A 26 -25.73 5.28 -15.02
C ALA A 26 -26.09 4.33 -16.19
N ARG A 27 -26.09 4.84 -17.44
CA ARG A 27 -26.31 4.03 -18.64
C ARG A 27 -25.22 2.96 -18.88
N HIS A 28 -23.96 3.27 -18.55
CA HIS A 28 -22.85 2.33 -18.69
C HIS A 28 -22.91 1.26 -17.59
N ILE A 29 -23.26 1.63 -16.37
CA ILE A 29 -23.50 0.69 -15.26
C ILE A 29 -24.62 -0.28 -15.61
N ASN A 30 -25.73 0.23 -16.16
CA ASN A 30 -26.85 -0.62 -16.61
C ASN A 30 -26.42 -1.58 -17.72
N ALA A 31 -25.75 -1.08 -18.76
CA ALA A 31 -25.24 -1.91 -19.85
C ALA A 31 -24.27 -2.99 -19.36
N LEU A 32 -23.34 -2.65 -18.46
CA LEU A 32 -22.39 -3.59 -17.89
C LEU A 32 -23.10 -4.67 -17.05
N ALA A 33 -24.07 -4.28 -16.22
CA ALA A 33 -24.86 -5.22 -15.43
C ALA A 33 -25.60 -6.23 -16.33
N HIS A 34 -26.20 -5.75 -17.42
CA HIS A 34 -26.85 -6.61 -18.42
C HIS A 34 -25.86 -7.57 -19.08
N GLU A 35 -24.73 -7.05 -19.60
CA GLU A 35 -23.69 -7.82 -20.28
C GLU A 35 -23.06 -8.90 -19.38
N MET A 36 -22.82 -8.58 -18.11
CA MET A 36 -22.22 -9.51 -17.14
C MET A 36 -23.25 -10.40 -16.44
N ARG A 37 -24.56 -10.21 -16.70
CA ARG A 37 -25.67 -10.91 -16.03
C ARG A 37 -25.64 -10.74 -14.51
N LEU A 38 -25.35 -9.53 -14.04
CA LEU A 38 -25.35 -9.14 -12.64
C LEU A 38 -26.52 -8.21 -12.33
N ALA A 39 -26.90 -8.11 -11.05
CA ALA A 39 -27.86 -7.10 -10.64
C ALA A 39 -27.25 -5.70 -10.80
N GLN A 40 -28.03 -4.73 -11.29
CA GLN A 40 -27.55 -3.35 -11.42
C GLN A 40 -27.10 -2.77 -10.07
N ALA A 41 -27.81 -3.11 -8.99
CA ALA A 41 -27.43 -2.73 -7.64
C ALA A 41 -26.06 -3.28 -7.24
N GLU A 42 -25.73 -4.53 -7.60
CA GLU A 42 -24.42 -5.12 -7.31
C GLU A 42 -23.29 -4.35 -8.03
N VAL A 43 -23.47 -4.05 -9.32
CA VAL A 43 -22.49 -3.26 -10.08
C VAL A 43 -22.32 -1.86 -9.50
N PHE A 44 -23.43 -1.21 -9.14
CA PHE A 44 -23.42 0.12 -8.53
C PHE A 44 -22.74 0.13 -7.16
N GLU A 45 -23.02 -0.85 -6.30
CA GLU A 45 -22.39 -0.99 -4.97
C GLU A 45 -20.89 -1.21 -5.06
N VAL A 46 -20.43 -1.98 -6.05
CA VAL A 46 -19.00 -2.16 -6.32
C VAL A 46 -18.40 -0.86 -6.84
N ALA A 47 -19.00 -0.23 -7.85
CA ALA A 47 -18.48 1.00 -8.45
C ALA A 47 -18.38 2.16 -7.44
N SER A 48 -19.39 2.33 -6.58
CA SER A 48 -19.44 3.42 -5.59
C SER A 48 -18.59 3.19 -4.35
N PHE A 49 -18.04 1.99 -4.14
CA PHE A 49 -17.16 1.69 -3.02
C PHE A 49 -15.73 2.23 -3.24
N TYR A 50 -15.27 2.28 -4.49
CA TYR A 50 -13.89 2.59 -4.84
C TYR A 50 -13.71 4.07 -5.20
N HIS A 51 -12.73 4.76 -4.61
CA HIS A 51 -12.59 6.22 -4.72
C HIS A 51 -12.24 6.70 -6.14
N HIS A 52 -11.65 5.85 -6.97
CA HIS A 52 -11.22 6.25 -8.32
C HIS A 52 -12.30 6.04 -9.37
N PHE A 53 -13.46 5.51 -8.99
CA PHE A 53 -14.61 5.42 -9.87
C PHE A 53 -15.53 6.63 -9.70
N ASP A 54 -15.47 7.55 -10.66
CA ASP A 54 -16.43 8.64 -10.79
C ASP A 54 -17.79 8.12 -11.27
N VAL A 55 -18.70 7.81 -10.34
CA VAL A 55 -20.07 7.38 -10.65
C VAL A 55 -20.97 8.61 -10.87
N VAL A 56 -21.56 8.72 -12.06
CA VAL A 56 -22.43 9.86 -12.47
C VAL A 56 -23.87 9.37 -12.63
N ARG A 57 -24.79 9.91 -11.82
CA ARG A 57 -26.21 9.53 -11.88
C ARG A 57 -26.91 10.17 -13.07
N GLU A 58 -28.14 9.73 -13.34
CA GLU A 58 -28.93 10.26 -14.45
C GLU A 58 -29.22 11.76 -14.25
N GLY A 59 -28.92 12.57 -15.26
CA GLY A 59 -29.09 14.02 -15.22
C GLY A 59 -27.96 14.80 -14.52
N GLU A 60 -26.98 14.12 -13.90
CA GLU A 60 -25.81 14.78 -13.31
C GLU A 60 -24.77 15.13 -14.39
N PRO A 61 -24.09 16.29 -14.29
CA PRO A 61 -23.01 16.64 -15.21
C PRO A 61 -21.82 15.70 -15.02
N ALA A 62 -21.14 15.39 -16.12
CA ALA A 62 -19.88 14.66 -16.05
C ALA A 62 -18.80 15.54 -15.38
N PRO A 63 -17.79 14.92 -14.73
CA PRO A 63 -16.62 15.64 -14.26
C PRO A 63 -15.90 16.39 -15.40
N ALA A 64 -15.10 17.38 -15.04
CA ALA A 64 -14.21 18.04 -15.98
C ALA A 64 -13.28 17.01 -16.64
N LYS A 65 -12.89 17.27 -17.90
CA LYS A 65 -12.13 16.34 -18.74
C LYS A 65 -10.81 15.91 -18.11
N LEU A 66 -10.15 16.83 -17.40
CA LEU A 66 -8.93 16.56 -16.69
C LEU A 66 -9.17 16.61 -15.18
N THR A 67 -8.74 15.57 -14.47
CA THR A 67 -8.71 15.56 -13.01
C THR A 67 -7.26 15.66 -12.54
N ILE A 68 -7.00 16.61 -11.66
CA ILE A 68 -5.75 16.73 -10.89
C ILE A 68 -6.04 16.24 -9.48
N ARG A 69 -5.30 15.24 -9.04
CA ARG A 69 -5.33 14.73 -7.68
C ARG A 69 -4.14 15.29 -6.93
N VAL A 70 -4.36 15.87 -5.76
CA VAL A 70 -3.31 16.35 -4.86
C VAL A 70 -3.30 15.48 -3.61
N CYS A 71 -2.16 14.87 -3.31
CA CYS A 71 -2.02 14.03 -2.12
C CYS A 71 -2.12 14.89 -0.85
N ASP A 72 -2.99 14.51 0.09
CA ASP A 72 -3.20 15.23 1.36
C ASP A 72 -2.73 14.45 2.60
N SER A 73 -2.11 13.29 2.40
CA SER A 73 -1.51 12.50 3.47
C SER A 73 -0.35 13.23 4.15
N LEU A 74 -0.06 12.86 5.39
CA LEU A 74 0.82 13.57 6.31
C LEU A 74 2.08 14.20 5.68
N SER A 75 2.93 13.44 4.98
CA SER A 75 4.15 14.02 4.38
C SER A 75 3.87 15.13 3.36
N CYS A 76 2.81 15.01 2.57
CA CYS A 76 2.39 16.03 1.61
C CYS A 76 1.73 17.22 2.33
N ALA A 77 0.93 16.97 3.37
CA ALA A 77 0.37 18.03 4.21
C ALA A 77 1.49 18.87 4.87
N LEU A 78 2.51 18.24 5.45
CA LEU A 78 3.69 18.90 6.03
C LEU A 78 4.48 19.73 5.00
N ALA A 79 4.41 19.34 3.73
CA ALA A 79 5.05 20.03 2.61
C ALA A 79 4.14 21.09 1.94
N GLY A 80 2.95 21.37 2.48
CA GLY A 80 2.08 22.44 2.00
C GLY A 80 1.05 22.04 0.94
N ALA A 81 0.66 20.76 0.87
CA ALA A 81 -0.32 20.27 -0.10
C ALA A 81 -1.69 20.98 -0.03
N GLU A 82 -2.13 21.41 1.15
CA GLU A 82 -3.38 22.18 1.30
C GLU A 82 -3.30 23.53 0.58
N THR A 83 -2.20 24.26 0.77
CA THR A 83 -1.92 25.53 0.10
C THR A 83 -1.83 25.34 -1.41
N LEU A 84 -1.12 24.30 -1.86
CA LEU A 84 -1.04 23.95 -3.29
C LEU A 84 -2.43 23.68 -3.88
N THR A 85 -3.25 22.89 -3.19
CA THR A 85 -4.61 22.56 -3.65
C THR A 85 -5.48 23.81 -3.77
N ALA A 86 -5.43 24.70 -2.78
CA ALA A 86 -6.18 25.95 -2.80
C ALA A 86 -5.76 26.86 -3.96
N ALA A 87 -4.45 26.98 -4.19
CA ALA A 87 -3.90 27.78 -5.30
C ALA A 87 -4.24 27.20 -6.68
N LEU A 88 -4.22 25.87 -6.84
CA LEU A 88 -4.63 25.23 -8.09
C LEU A 88 -6.13 25.42 -8.38
N LYS A 89 -6.98 25.33 -7.34
CA LYS A 89 -8.42 25.56 -7.47
C LYS A 89 -8.77 27.00 -7.84
N SER A 90 -7.98 27.98 -7.40
CA SER A 90 -8.18 29.39 -7.75
C SER A 90 -7.56 29.78 -9.09
N GLY A 91 -6.49 29.09 -9.51
CA GLY A 91 -5.73 29.43 -10.72
C GLY A 91 -6.16 28.71 -12.00
N LEU A 92 -6.88 27.58 -11.91
CA LEU A 92 -7.30 26.78 -13.06
C LEU A 92 -8.80 26.90 -13.34
N ASP A 93 -9.19 26.83 -14.61
CA ASP A 93 -10.61 26.86 -15.01
C ASP A 93 -11.31 25.55 -14.60
N ALA A 94 -12.28 25.66 -13.70
CA ALA A 94 -13.07 24.54 -13.19
C ALA A 94 -13.93 23.85 -14.27
N ALA A 95 -14.19 24.50 -15.40
CA ALA A 95 -14.88 23.88 -16.54
C ALA A 95 -14.00 22.83 -17.25
N ASP A 96 -12.69 23.05 -17.28
CA ASP A 96 -11.72 22.19 -17.98
C ASP A 96 -10.96 21.26 -17.04
N VAL A 97 -10.71 21.70 -15.80
CA VAL A 97 -9.89 21.00 -14.83
C VAL A 97 -10.58 20.88 -13.47
N ARG A 98 -10.71 19.65 -12.99
CA ARG A 98 -11.20 19.33 -11.64
C ARG A 98 -10.02 19.03 -10.72
N VAL A 99 -9.84 19.81 -9.66
CA VAL A 99 -8.81 19.56 -8.64
C VAL A 99 -9.43 18.91 -7.41
N VAL A 100 -8.96 17.71 -7.05
CA VAL A 100 -9.46 16.92 -5.91
C VAL A 100 -8.32 16.54 -4.96
N HIS A 101 -8.67 16.30 -3.70
CA HIS A 101 -7.78 15.64 -2.76
C HIS A 101 -7.70 14.15 -3.06
N ALA A 102 -6.60 13.52 -2.68
CA ALA A 102 -6.42 12.09 -2.80
C ALA A 102 -5.55 11.55 -1.65
N PRO A 103 -5.79 10.28 -1.24
CA PRO A 103 -4.96 9.62 -0.25
C PRO A 103 -3.53 9.41 -0.75
N CYS A 104 -2.69 8.82 0.10
CA CYS A 104 -1.25 8.66 -0.12
C CYS A 104 -0.94 8.01 -1.49
N MET A 105 -0.27 8.73 -2.39
CA MET A 105 0.12 8.22 -3.71
C MET A 105 1.48 7.49 -3.73
N GLY A 106 2.03 7.11 -2.58
CA GLY A 106 3.32 6.40 -2.50
C GLY A 106 4.53 7.22 -2.99
N ARG A 107 4.45 8.54 -2.86
CA ARG A 107 5.51 9.50 -3.24
C ARG A 107 5.91 10.40 -2.07
N CYS A 108 5.85 9.88 -0.85
CA CYS A 108 6.11 10.68 0.36
C CYS A 108 7.53 11.24 0.44
N ALA A 109 8.52 10.60 -0.19
CA ALA A 109 9.87 11.15 -0.31
C ALA A 109 9.96 12.36 -1.26
N GLU A 110 9.00 12.49 -2.17
CA GLU A 110 8.92 13.53 -3.18
C GLU A 110 7.76 14.50 -2.84
N ALA A 111 7.40 14.67 -1.56
CA ALA A 111 6.27 15.51 -1.18
C ALA A 111 6.49 17.01 -1.56
N PRO A 112 5.44 17.76 -1.94
CA PRO A 112 4.06 17.32 -2.20
C PRO A 112 3.94 16.52 -3.51
N ALA A 113 3.09 15.49 -3.49
CA ALA A 113 2.82 14.64 -4.64
C ALA A 113 1.48 14.98 -5.30
N VAL A 114 1.44 14.90 -6.63
CA VAL A 114 0.25 15.16 -7.45
C VAL A 114 0.14 14.14 -8.58
N MET A 115 -1.07 14.02 -9.13
CA MET A 115 -1.34 13.27 -10.34
C MET A 115 -2.22 14.08 -11.28
N VAL A 116 -1.69 14.42 -12.46
CA VAL A 116 -2.42 15.10 -13.55
C VAL A 116 -2.88 14.04 -14.54
N GLY A 117 -4.18 13.72 -14.56
CA GLY A 117 -4.65 12.53 -15.28
C GLY A 117 -4.08 11.25 -14.65
N ARG A 118 -3.16 10.58 -15.36
CA ARG A 118 -2.35 9.45 -14.88
C ARG A 118 -0.85 9.79 -14.75
N HIS A 119 -0.44 11.02 -15.04
CA HIS A 119 0.94 11.48 -14.87
C HIS A 119 1.17 11.87 -13.41
N ALA A 120 1.88 11.02 -12.66
CA ALA A 120 2.19 11.25 -11.25
C ALA A 120 3.62 11.76 -11.08
N PHE A 121 3.79 12.83 -10.30
CA PHE A 121 5.09 13.39 -9.96
C PHE A 121 5.08 14.05 -8.58
N GLY A 122 6.26 14.22 -7.99
CA GLY A 122 6.45 14.91 -6.72
C GLY A 122 7.14 16.25 -6.85
N HIS A 123 7.50 16.84 -5.71
CA HIS A 123 8.00 18.21 -5.56
C HIS A 123 7.10 19.23 -6.25
N ALA A 124 5.80 18.97 -6.18
CA ALA A 124 4.81 19.72 -6.95
C ALA A 124 4.66 21.14 -6.42
N SER A 125 4.56 22.06 -7.38
CA SER A 125 4.24 23.48 -7.23
C SER A 125 3.16 23.88 -8.23
N VAL A 126 2.55 25.05 -8.05
CA VAL A 126 1.54 25.56 -8.99
C VAL A 126 2.14 25.63 -10.40
N GLU A 127 3.38 26.10 -10.53
CA GLU A 127 4.09 26.25 -11.79
C GLU A 127 4.29 24.91 -12.50
N THR A 128 4.79 23.90 -11.77
CA THR A 128 5.03 22.57 -12.35
C THR A 128 3.75 21.86 -12.78
N VAL A 129 2.66 22.04 -12.02
CA VAL A 129 1.36 21.46 -12.33
C VAL A 129 0.72 22.14 -13.53
N THR A 130 0.68 23.48 -13.55
CA THR A 130 0.16 24.24 -14.69
C THR A 130 0.94 23.92 -15.96
N ALA A 131 2.28 23.84 -15.90
CA ALA A 131 3.09 23.45 -17.05
C ALA A 131 2.78 22.01 -17.53
N ALA A 132 2.47 21.07 -16.63
CA ALA A 132 2.04 19.73 -17.03
C ALA A 132 0.68 19.74 -17.72
N VAL A 133 -0.27 20.55 -17.24
CA VAL A 133 -1.60 20.73 -17.85
C VAL A 133 -1.48 21.35 -19.24
N GLU A 134 -0.76 22.46 -19.37
CA GLU A 134 -0.55 23.18 -20.64
C GLU A 134 0.15 22.31 -21.69
N ALA A 135 1.12 21.49 -21.26
CA ALA A 135 1.82 20.55 -22.13
C ALA A 135 1.02 19.26 -22.41
N GLY A 136 -0.17 19.08 -21.83
CA GLY A 136 -0.98 17.87 -21.98
C GLY A 136 -0.31 16.60 -21.42
N ARG A 137 0.60 16.74 -20.44
CA ARG A 137 1.31 15.61 -19.81
C ARG A 137 0.39 14.89 -18.82
N THR A 138 -0.44 14.00 -19.36
CA THR A 138 -1.46 13.25 -18.60
C THR A 138 -1.20 11.75 -18.53
N VAL A 139 -0.19 11.25 -19.23
CA VAL A 139 0.17 9.83 -19.27
C VAL A 139 1.34 9.51 -18.33
N PRO A 140 1.45 8.26 -17.85
CA PRO A 140 2.56 7.85 -17.00
C PRO A 140 3.91 8.04 -17.70
N GLU A 141 4.90 8.53 -16.97
CA GLU A 141 6.29 8.53 -17.42
C GLU A 141 6.97 7.28 -16.84
N VAL A 142 7.48 6.43 -17.72
CA VAL A 142 8.12 5.17 -17.34
C VAL A 142 9.62 5.42 -17.14
N PRO A 143 10.15 5.28 -15.91
CA PRO A 143 11.57 5.46 -15.65
C PRO A 143 12.38 4.35 -16.32
N HIS A 144 13.70 4.51 -16.35
CA HIS A 144 14.58 3.40 -16.68
C HIS A 144 14.50 2.33 -15.58
N TYR A 145 14.13 1.11 -15.95
CA TYR A 145 14.06 -0.05 -15.06
C TYR A 145 14.77 -1.24 -15.73
N ARG A 146 15.09 -2.26 -14.92
CA ARG A 146 15.71 -3.49 -15.40
C ARG A 146 14.68 -4.35 -16.14
N SER A 147 14.85 -4.49 -17.44
CA SER A 147 13.95 -5.28 -18.30
C SER A 147 14.10 -6.79 -18.10
N PHE A 148 13.14 -7.57 -18.62
CA PHE A 148 13.20 -9.04 -18.64
C PHE A 148 14.51 -9.55 -19.25
N HIS A 149 14.92 -8.96 -20.38
CA HIS A 149 16.13 -9.35 -21.09
C HIS A 149 17.38 -9.11 -20.22
N ASP A 150 17.49 -7.92 -19.63
CA ASP A 150 18.67 -7.54 -18.84
C ASP A 150 18.74 -8.32 -17.52
N TYR A 151 17.58 -8.58 -16.91
CA TYR A 151 17.48 -9.43 -15.73
C TYR A 151 17.94 -10.86 -16.03
N ARG A 152 17.45 -11.45 -17.12
CA ARG A 152 17.82 -12.81 -17.54
C ARG A 152 19.29 -12.92 -17.97
N ALA A 153 19.81 -11.93 -18.71
CA ALA A 153 21.21 -11.89 -19.14
C ALA A 153 22.18 -11.90 -17.95
N ALA A 154 21.80 -11.23 -16.86
CA ALA A 154 22.56 -11.21 -15.61
C ALA A 154 22.34 -12.46 -14.72
N GLY A 155 21.61 -13.47 -15.20
CA GLY A 155 21.40 -14.74 -14.51
C GLY A 155 20.12 -14.84 -13.69
N GLY A 156 19.21 -13.87 -13.81
CA GLY A 156 17.86 -13.98 -13.28
C GLY A 156 17.10 -15.19 -13.86
N TYR A 157 16.13 -15.71 -13.10
CA TYR A 157 15.34 -16.91 -13.40
C TYR A 157 16.07 -18.26 -13.33
N ARG A 158 17.39 -18.30 -13.14
CA ARG A 158 18.13 -19.58 -13.00
C ARG A 158 17.67 -20.41 -11.81
N LEU A 159 17.32 -19.75 -10.69
CA LEU A 159 16.81 -20.45 -9.51
C LEU A 159 15.43 -21.05 -9.80
N LEU A 160 14.53 -20.28 -10.42
CA LEU A 160 13.23 -20.80 -10.85
C LEU A 160 13.38 -22.00 -11.81
N GLU A 161 14.24 -21.89 -12.82
CA GLU A 161 14.50 -22.99 -13.76
C GLU A 161 15.05 -24.24 -13.06
N ALA A 162 15.92 -24.09 -12.05
CA ALA A 162 16.42 -25.20 -11.25
C ALA A 162 15.28 -25.87 -10.44
N CYS A 163 14.39 -25.08 -9.85
CA CYS A 163 13.19 -25.59 -9.18
C CYS A 163 12.28 -26.39 -10.14
N LEU A 164 12.00 -25.83 -11.32
CA LEU A 164 11.14 -26.47 -12.33
C LEU A 164 11.73 -27.77 -12.89
N LYS A 165 13.06 -27.87 -12.99
CA LYS A 165 13.79 -29.08 -13.44
C LYS A 165 13.99 -30.12 -12.33
N GLY A 166 13.50 -29.88 -11.11
CA GLY A 166 13.66 -30.79 -9.97
C GLY A 166 15.04 -30.76 -9.32
N GLY A 167 15.86 -29.74 -9.60
CA GLY A 167 17.18 -29.55 -8.97
C GLY A 167 17.12 -28.94 -7.56
N ARG A 168 15.93 -28.55 -7.09
CA ARG A 168 15.63 -28.04 -5.75
C ARG A 168 14.33 -28.67 -5.24
N SER A 169 14.13 -28.70 -3.92
CA SER A 169 12.86 -29.13 -3.32
C SER A 169 12.13 -27.97 -2.62
N PRO A 170 10.78 -27.96 -2.57
CA PRO A 170 10.03 -26.98 -1.79
C PRO A 170 10.41 -26.97 -0.30
N GLU A 171 10.66 -28.15 0.26
CA GLU A 171 11.02 -28.33 1.67
C GLU A 171 12.37 -27.67 1.99
N GLU A 172 13.34 -27.76 1.07
CA GLU A 172 14.63 -27.07 1.17
C GLU A 172 14.45 -25.54 1.19
N LEU A 173 13.70 -24.98 0.24
CA LEU A 173 13.49 -23.53 0.19
C LEU A 173 12.75 -23.02 1.42
N ILE A 174 11.73 -23.76 1.88
CA ILE A 174 11.00 -23.43 3.10
C ILE A 174 11.94 -23.41 4.31
N ALA A 175 12.85 -24.38 4.43
CA ALA A 175 13.84 -24.41 5.52
C ALA A 175 14.76 -23.19 5.46
N ILE A 176 15.32 -22.88 4.28
CA ILE A 176 16.20 -21.70 4.10
C ILE A 176 15.49 -20.41 4.51
N LEU A 177 14.25 -20.19 4.06
CA LEU A 177 13.49 -18.98 4.41
C LEU A 177 13.17 -18.91 5.91
N SER A 178 12.93 -20.06 6.54
CA SER A 178 12.64 -20.16 7.98
C SER A 178 13.89 -19.86 8.81
N ASP A 179 15.03 -20.44 8.44
CA ASP A 179 16.32 -20.26 9.12
C ASP A 179 16.83 -18.82 8.97
N ALA A 180 16.62 -18.23 7.80
CA ALA A 180 16.88 -16.81 7.54
C ALA A 180 16.06 -15.89 8.47
N GLY A 181 14.91 -16.37 8.95
CA GLY A 181 13.97 -15.58 9.73
C GLY A 181 13.23 -14.55 8.86
N LEU A 182 12.99 -14.85 7.58
CA LEU A 182 12.22 -13.95 6.71
C LEU A 182 10.79 -13.83 7.23
N ARG A 183 10.34 -12.59 7.43
CA ARG A 183 8.97 -12.25 7.83
C ARG A 183 8.25 -11.54 6.69
N GLY A 184 6.91 -11.50 6.74
CA GLY A 184 6.12 -10.71 5.80
C GLY A 184 6.35 -9.21 6.01
N LEU A 185 6.88 -8.55 4.98
CA LEU A 185 7.32 -7.15 4.99
C LEU A 185 6.22 -6.16 4.56
N GLY A 186 4.95 -6.61 4.60
CA GLY A 186 3.78 -5.77 4.32
C GLY A 186 3.07 -5.23 5.56
N GLY A 187 3.57 -5.49 6.78
CA GLY A 187 2.93 -5.00 8.01
C GLY A 187 2.90 -6.00 9.16
N ALA A 188 2.29 -7.15 8.94
CA ALA A 188 1.98 -8.11 10.02
C ALA A 188 3.18 -8.90 10.55
N GLY A 189 4.31 -8.95 9.84
CA GLY A 189 5.51 -9.64 10.30
C GLY A 189 5.33 -11.17 10.48
N PHE A 190 4.40 -11.81 9.79
CA PHE A 190 4.22 -13.27 9.92
C PHE A 190 5.40 -14.03 9.25
N PRO A 191 5.97 -15.09 9.84
CA PRO A 191 7.09 -15.83 9.25
C PRO A 191 6.75 -16.43 7.87
N ALA A 192 7.55 -16.09 6.85
CA ALA A 192 7.27 -16.45 5.46
C ALA A 192 7.29 -17.96 5.21
N GLY A 193 8.31 -18.66 5.72
CA GLY A 193 8.43 -20.12 5.61
C GLY A 193 7.25 -20.87 6.26
N ARG A 194 6.78 -20.41 7.42
CA ARG A 194 5.59 -20.95 8.08
C ARG A 194 4.32 -20.74 7.26
N LYS A 195 4.17 -19.57 6.61
CA LYS A 195 3.04 -19.29 5.71
C LYS A 195 3.03 -20.26 4.53
N TRP A 196 4.21 -20.57 3.96
CA TRP A 196 4.34 -21.55 2.87
C TRP A 196 3.96 -22.96 3.32
N GLN A 197 4.44 -23.40 4.49
CA GLN A 197 4.09 -24.69 5.07
C GLN A 197 2.58 -24.86 5.26
N PHE A 198 1.91 -23.85 5.82
CA PHE A 198 0.47 -23.88 6.04
C PHE A 198 -0.30 -24.05 4.73
N VAL A 199 -0.05 -23.18 3.74
CA VAL A 199 -0.77 -23.24 2.46
C VAL A 199 -0.49 -24.54 1.71
N ARG A 200 0.77 -24.98 1.68
CA ARG A 200 1.18 -26.26 1.06
C ARG A 200 0.52 -27.47 1.74
N GLY A 201 0.23 -27.38 3.05
CA GLY A 201 -0.43 -28.43 3.82
C GLY A 201 -1.90 -28.65 3.48
N TYR A 202 -2.60 -27.64 2.97
CA TYR A 202 -4.01 -27.78 2.55
C TYR A 202 -4.14 -28.51 1.20
N LYS A 203 -5.26 -29.19 0.98
CA LYS A 203 -5.55 -29.86 -0.29
C LYS A 203 -5.75 -28.83 -1.41
N GLY A 204 -5.11 -29.05 -2.56
CA GLY A 204 -5.30 -28.20 -3.74
C GLY A 204 -6.67 -28.38 -4.42
N PRO A 205 -6.96 -27.58 -5.45
CA PRO A 205 -6.08 -26.60 -6.10
C PRO A 205 -5.82 -25.36 -5.23
N ARG A 206 -4.60 -24.82 -5.29
CA ARG A 206 -4.16 -23.67 -4.47
C ARG A 206 -3.90 -22.45 -5.37
N LEU A 207 -4.01 -21.26 -4.81
CA LEU A 207 -3.77 -20.00 -5.51
C LEU A 207 -2.72 -19.16 -4.78
N MET A 208 -2.18 -18.18 -5.49
CA MET A 208 -1.31 -17.17 -4.90
C MET A 208 -1.80 -15.77 -5.24
N THR A 209 -1.67 -14.86 -4.28
CA THR A 209 -1.86 -13.43 -4.47
C THR A 209 -0.57 -12.67 -4.10
N VAL A 210 -0.26 -11.63 -4.86
CA VAL A 210 0.76 -10.64 -4.53
C VAL A 210 0.05 -9.34 -4.21
N ASN A 211 0.25 -8.85 -2.99
CA ASN A 211 -0.29 -7.59 -2.52
C ASN A 211 0.68 -6.44 -2.86
N GLY A 212 0.32 -5.68 -3.89
CA GLY A 212 0.93 -4.41 -4.28
C GLY A 212 0.04 -3.20 -3.98
N ASP A 213 -0.94 -3.34 -3.09
CA ASP A 213 -1.75 -2.21 -2.59
C ASP A 213 -1.00 -1.49 -1.47
N GLU A 214 0.12 -0.85 -1.83
CA GLU A 214 0.97 -0.07 -0.93
C GLU A 214 0.29 1.24 -0.52
N GLY A 215 -0.81 1.14 0.23
CA GLY A 215 -1.66 2.27 0.60
C GLY A 215 -1.31 2.95 1.93
N GLU A 216 -0.52 2.31 2.80
CA GLU A 216 -0.15 2.86 4.12
C GLU A 216 0.63 4.18 3.96
N PRO A 217 0.11 5.32 4.49
CA PRO A 217 0.76 6.62 4.36
C PRO A 217 2.21 6.62 4.84
N GLY A 218 3.12 7.06 3.96
CA GLY A 218 4.57 7.04 4.20
C GLY A 218 5.29 5.84 3.58
N THR A 219 4.58 4.83 3.06
CA THR A 219 5.20 3.66 2.41
C THR A 219 5.34 3.89 0.91
N PHE A 220 6.53 3.58 0.36
CA PHE A 220 6.81 3.68 -1.08
C PHE A 220 7.95 2.77 -1.55
N LYS A 221 8.31 1.76 -0.75
CA LYS A 221 9.39 0.80 -1.02
C LYS A 221 9.00 -0.18 -2.12
N ASP A 222 7.75 -0.59 -2.17
CA ASP A 222 7.25 -1.53 -3.17
C ASP A 222 7.19 -0.84 -4.53
N ARG A 223 6.72 0.42 -4.59
CA ARG A 223 6.85 1.25 -5.80
C ARG A 223 8.29 1.32 -6.27
N HIS A 224 9.22 1.67 -5.37
CA HIS A 224 10.63 1.79 -5.70
C HIS A 224 11.19 0.50 -6.32
N TYR A 225 10.88 -0.67 -5.74
CA TYR A 225 11.35 -1.94 -6.28
C TYR A 225 10.74 -2.28 -7.63
N LEU A 226 9.45 -1.99 -7.84
CA LEU A 226 8.76 -2.31 -9.08
C LEU A 226 9.12 -1.33 -10.22
N GLU A 227 9.44 -0.07 -9.90
CA GLU A 227 9.93 0.93 -10.86
C GLU A 227 11.43 0.76 -11.19
N THR A 228 12.17 -0.12 -10.50
CA THR A 228 13.62 -0.31 -10.70
C THR A 228 14.02 -1.71 -11.14
N ASP A 229 13.57 -2.77 -10.44
CA ASP A 229 13.88 -4.17 -10.74
C ASP A 229 12.66 -5.08 -10.46
N PRO A 230 11.61 -4.99 -11.29
CA PRO A 230 10.35 -5.72 -11.07
C PRO A 230 10.52 -7.25 -11.14
N HIS A 231 11.52 -7.73 -11.88
CA HIS A 231 11.73 -9.16 -12.10
C HIS A 231 12.15 -9.91 -10.84
N ARG A 232 12.76 -9.25 -9.86
CA ARG A 232 13.07 -9.87 -8.56
C ARG A 232 11.81 -10.29 -7.81
N MET A 233 10.79 -9.43 -7.82
CA MET A 233 9.48 -9.77 -7.25
C MET A 233 8.80 -10.86 -8.09
N ILE A 234 8.78 -10.72 -9.42
CA ILE A 234 8.12 -11.70 -10.31
C ILE A 234 8.74 -13.10 -10.19
N GLU A 235 10.08 -13.20 -10.19
CA GLU A 235 10.79 -14.47 -9.98
C GLU A 235 10.48 -15.04 -8.59
N GLY A 236 10.53 -14.22 -7.54
CA GLY A 236 10.15 -14.62 -6.18
C GLY A 236 8.71 -15.15 -6.10
N ALA A 237 7.78 -14.53 -6.82
CA ALA A 237 6.38 -14.98 -6.91
C ALA A 237 6.26 -16.35 -7.59
N LEU A 238 6.94 -16.55 -8.72
CA LEU A 238 6.94 -17.81 -9.46
C LEU A 238 7.57 -18.96 -8.64
N ILE A 239 8.64 -18.68 -7.89
CA ILE A 239 9.28 -19.63 -6.97
C ILE A 239 8.31 -19.97 -5.83
N ALA A 240 7.67 -18.97 -5.23
CA ALA A 240 6.72 -19.17 -4.14
C ALA A 240 5.52 -20.02 -4.60
N ALA A 241 4.96 -19.70 -5.77
CA ALA A 241 3.86 -20.45 -6.38
C ALA A 241 4.26 -21.91 -6.66
N TRP A 242 5.45 -22.15 -7.21
CA TRP A 242 5.99 -23.50 -7.38
C TRP A 242 6.12 -24.24 -6.05
N ALA A 243 6.69 -23.59 -5.03
CA ALA A 243 6.95 -24.22 -3.73
C ALA A 243 5.66 -24.64 -3.01
N VAL A 244 4.58 -23.85 -3.10
CA VAL A 244 3.29 -24.22 -2.51
C VAL A 244 2.39 -25.02 -3.45
N GLY A 245 2.76 -25.15 -4.73
CA GLY A 245 1.91 -25.77 -5.75
C GLY A 245 0.66 -24.94 -6.04
N ALA A 246 0.80 -23.62 -6.14
CA ALA A 246 -0.26 -22.74 -6.62
C ALA A 246 -0.33 -22.78 -8.15
N GLU A 247 -1.53 -22.93 -8.69
CA GLU A 247 -1.75 -23.09 -10.14
C GLU A 247 -1.89 -21.75 -10.88
N ARG A 248 -1.95 -20.64 -10.13
CA ARG A 248 -2.08 -19.28 -10.68
C ARG A 248 -1.66 -18.23 -9.65
N ILE A 249 -1.10 -17.14 -10.15
CA ILE A 249 -0.71 -15.95 -9.37
C ILE A 249 -1.61 -14.80 -9.77
N TYR A 250 -2.16 -14.08 -8.79
CA TYR A 250 -2.87 -12.82 -9.00
C TYR A 250 -2.05 -11.68 -8.38
N ILE A 251 -1.58 -10.74 -9.19
CA ILE A 251 -0.88 -9.56 -8.69
C ILE A 251 -1.92 -8.45 -8.59
N TYR A 252 -2.26 -8.03 -7.38
CA TYR A 252 -3.15 -6.90 -7.14
C TYR A 252 -2.31 -5.64 -6.96
N MET A 253 -2.49 -4.67 -7.86
CA MET A 253 -1.70 -3.46 -7.91
C MET A 253 -2.62 -2.24 -7.83
N ARG A 254 -2.29 -1.31 -6.93
CA ARG A 254 -3.07 -0.10 -6.73
C ARG A 254 -3.12 0.79 -7.97
N ASP A 255 -4.20 1.56 -8.10
CA ASP A 255 -4.42 2.43 -9.26
C ASP A 255 -3.46 3.62 -9.30
N GLU A 256 -2.99 4.05 -8.13
CA GLU A 256 -2.11 5.21 -7.96
C GLU A 256 -0.72 4.98 -8.54
N TYR A 257 -0.38 3.74 -8.92
CA TYR A 257 0.88 3.38 -9.57
C TYR A 257 0.69 3.05 -11.05
N PRO A 258 0.25 4.00 -11.88
CA PRO A 258 -0.02 3.73 -13.29
C PRO A 258 1.26 3.38 -14.05
N THR A 259 2.42 3.91 -13.66
CA THR A 259 3.73 3.53 -14.21
C THR A 259 4.07 2.07 -13.92
N VAL A 260 3.83 1.60 -12.69
CA VAL A 260 4.07 0.20 -12.29
C VAL A 260 3.13 -0.75 -13.03
N LEU A 261 1.86 -0.38 -13.20
CA LEU A 261 0.90 -1.15 -13.99
C LEU A 261 1.38 -1.34 -15.43
N ASP A 262 1.88 -0.28 -16.07
CA ASP A 262 2.41 -0.35 -17.44
C ASP A 262 3.68 -1.23 -17.52
N ILE A 263 4.60 -1.11 -16.56
CA ILE A 263 5.80 -1.96 -16.44
C ILE A 263 5.39 -3.43 -16.26
N LEU A 264 4.53 -3.73 -15.29
CA LEU A 264 4.12 -5.09 -14.98
C LEU A 264 3.38 -5.73 -16.15
N ALA A 265 2.47 -5.02 -16.82
CA ALA A 265 1.77 -5.55 -17.98
C ALA A 265 2.75 -5.99 -19.09
N LYS A 266 3.79 -5.18 -19.35
CA LYS A 266 4.82 -5.50 -20.35
C LYS A 266 5.71 -6.67 -19.91
N GLU A 267 6.24 -6.63 -18.69
CA GLU A 267 7.23 -7.59 -18.23
C GLU A 267 6.61 -8.96 -17.88
N ILE A 268 5.36 -8.99 -17.40
CA ILE A 268 4.61 -10.25 -17.21
C ILE A 268 4.40 -10.93 -18.56
N ALA A 269 3.99 -10.19 -19.60
CA ALA A 269 3.82 -10.76 -20.94
C ALA A 269 5.12 -11.37 -21.48
N ALA A 270 6.27 -10.71 -21.25
CA ALA A 270 7.57 -11.25 -21.64
C ALA A 270 7.92 -12.56 -20.90
N VAL A 271 7.62 -12.63 -19.61
CA VAL A 271 7.82 -13.85 -18.79
C VAL A 271 6.90 -14.98 -19.26
N GLU A 272 5.63 -14.71 -19.55
CA GLU A 272 4.69 -15.71 -20.05
C GLU A 272 5.11 -16.26 -21.42
N LEU A 273 5.51 -15.39 -22.35
CA LEU A 273 6.02 -15.79 -23.68
C LEU A 273 7.29 -16.65 -23.60
N SER A 274 8.07 -16.52 -22.53
CA SER A 274 9.27 -17.33 -22.31
C SER A 274 8.97 -18.76 -21.80
N GLY A 275 7.74 -19.04 -21.38
CA GLY A 275 7.34 -20.31 -20.76
C GLY A 275 7.70 -20.46 -19.28
N LEU A 276 8.32 -19.45 -18.66
CA LEU A 276 8.70 -19.49 -17.23
C LEU A 276 7.51 -19.47 -16.27
N ALA A 277 6.35 -19.00 -16.73
CA ALA A 277 5.11 -18.94 -15.95
C ALA A 277 4.12 -20.07 -16.27
N THR A 278 4.49 -21.08 -17.07
CA THR A 278 3.55 -22.15 -17.49
C THR A 278 2.97 -22.94 -16.31
N HIS A 279 3.71 -23.13 -15.22
CA HIS A 279 3.22 -23.82 -14.01
C HIS A 279 2.26 -22.97 -13.17
N ALA A 280 2.34 -21.65 -13.29
CA ALA A 280 1.54 -20.70 -12.53
C ALA A 280 1.39 -19.38 -13.32
N PRO A 281 0.44 -19.30 -14.26
CA PRO A 281 0.19 -18.08 -15.04
C PRO A 281 -0.12 -16.88 -14.14
N ILE A 282 0.18 -15.68 -14.61
CA ILE A 282 0.10 -14.46 -13.81
C ILE A 282 -1.05 -13.59 -14.33
N GLU A 283 -1.96 -13.21 -13.44
CA GLU A 283 -3.05 -12.29 -13.75
C GLU A 283 -2.84 -10.98 -12.98
N LEU A 284 -2.56 -9.89 -13.69
CA LEU A 284 -2.48 -8.55 -13.12
C LEU A 284 -3.90 -8.00 -12.90
N ARG A 285 -4.17 -7.52 -11.70
CA ARG A 285 -5.43 -6.91 -11.28
C ARG A 285 -5.18 -5.47 -10.84
N ARG A 286 -5.96 -4.55 -11.39
CA ARG A 286 -5.90 -3.12 -11.08
C ARG A 286 -6.89 -2.83 -9.95
N GLY A 287 -6.38 -2.31 -8.84
CA GLY A 287 -7.21 -1.74 -7.77
C GLY A 287 -7.82 -0.41 -8.19
N ALA A 288 -8.66 0.19 -7.34
CA ALA A 288 -9.41 1.40 -7.68
C ALA A 288 -9.43 2.45 -6.55
N GLY A 289 -8.33 2.57 -5.80
CA GLY A 289 -8.16 3.56 -4.74
C GLY A 289 -8.99 3.25 -3.50
N ALA A 290 -8.58 2.24 -2.73
CA ALA A 290 -9.19 1.92 -1.43
C ALA A 290 -8.13 1.29 -0.52
N TYR A 291 -7.64 2.02 0.48
CA TYR A 291 -6.56 1.58 1.39
C TYR A 291 -6.88 0.26 2.09
N ILE A 292 -8.16 0.02 2.40
CA ILE A 292 -8.61 -1.23 3.03
C ILE A 292 -8.29 -2.46 2.19
N CYS A 293 -8.13 -2.34 0.86
CA CYS A 293 -7.73 -3.44 0.00
C CYS A 293 -6.27 -3.90 0.21
N GLY A 294 -5.47 -3.18 1.01
CA GLY A 294 -4.20 -3.67 1.52
C GLY A 294 -4.36 -4.76 2.58
N GLU A 295 -5.54 -4.88 3.21
CA GLU A 295 -5.88 -6.01 4.07
C GLU A 295 -6.09 -7.26 3.21
N GLU A 296 -5.50 -8.39 3.62
CA GLU A 296 -5.38 -9.55 2.75
C GLU A 296 -6.73 -10.11 2.28
N SER A 297 -7.76 -10.12 3.11
CA SER A 297 -9.07 -10.65 2.73
C SER A 297 -9.93 -9.64 1.95
N ALA A 298 -9.79 -8.35 2.22
CA ALA A 298 -10.40 -7.29 1.42
C ALA A 298 -9.85 -7.25 -0.01
N MET A 299 -8.53 -7.45 -0.17
CA MET A 299 -7.88 -7.60 -1.47
C MET A 299 -8.52 -8.74 -2.28
N LEU A 300 -8.76 -9.87 -1.62
CA LEU A 300 -9.40 -11.04 -2.23
C LEU A 300 -10.82 -10.75 -2.69
N GLU A 301 -11.63 -10.03 -1.90
CA GLU A 301 -12.96 -9.59 -2.33
C GLU A 301 -12.89 -8.67 -3.55
N SER A 302 -11.90 -7.77 -3.60
CA SER A 302 -11.65 -6.91 -4.77
C SER A 302 -11.28 -7.73 -6.02
N ILE A 303 -10.34 -8.67 -5.91
CA ILE A 303 -10.00 -9.59 -7.02
C ILE A 303 -11.22 -10.40 -7.46
N GLU A 304 -12.14 -10.74 -6.55
CA GLU A 304 -13.40 -11.43 -6.84
C GLU A 304 -14.48 -10.53 -7.45
N GLY A 305 -14.17 -9.26 -7.74
CA GLY A 305 -15.07 -8.30 -8.37
C GLY A 305 -16.13 -7.75 -7.42
N LYS A 306 -15.85 -7.70 -6.11
CA LYS A 306 -16.77 -7.22 -5.07
C LYS A 306 -16.20 -5.98 -4.39
N ARG A 307 -16.94 -5.44 -3.42
CA ARG A 307 -16.42 -4.42 -2.49
C ARG A 307 -15.30 -5.02 -1.64
N GLY A 308 -14.21 -4.29 -1.45
CA GLY A 308 -13.06 -4.69 -0.62
C GLY A 308 -13.36 -4.66 0.89
N MET A 309 -14.34 -5.43 1.34
CA MET A 309 -14.71 -5.54 2.74
C MET A 309 -14.01 -6.75 3.37
N PRO A 310 -13.27 -6.59 4.49
CA PRO A 310 -12.60 -7.71 5.14
C PRO A 310 -13.56 -8.86 5.51
N ARG A 311 -13.07 -10.09 5.31
CA ARG A 311 -13.80 -11.30 5.69
C ARG A 311 -13.74 -11.52 7.19
N HIS A 312 -14.81 -12.08 7.75
CA HIS A 312 -14.77 -12.61 9.11
C HIS A 312 -13.82 -13.80 9.18
N ARG A 313 -12.96 -13.81 10.20
CA ARG A 313 -12.01 -14.88 10.49
C ARG A 313 -12.41 -15.58 11.81
N PRO A 314 -12.29 -16.91 11.92
CA PRO A 314 -11.96 -17.90 10.88
C PRO A 314 -13.12 -18.16 9.88
N PRO A 315 -12.84 -18.78 8.70
CA PRO A 315 -11.56 -19.34 8.24
C PRO A 315 -10.57 -18.27 7.77
N TYR A 316 -9.27 -18.58 7.85
CA TYR A 316 -8.19 -17.73 7.31
C TYR A 316 -7.99 -18.00 5.82
N ILE A 317 -7.43 -17.02 5.10
CA ILE A 317 -7.23 -17.12 3.64
C ILE A 317 -6.29 -18.26 3.21
N ALA A 318 -5.41 -18.69 4.13
CA ALA A 318 -4.51 -19.83 3.90
C ALA A 318 -5.30 -21.13 3.69
N GLU A 319 -6.51 -21.24 4.25
CA GLU A 319 -7.43 -22.37 4.11
C GLU A 319 -8.52 -22.08 3.07
N VAL A 320 -9.25 -20.98 3.25
CA VAL A 320 -10.36 -20.56 2.36
C VAL A 320 -10.13 -19.12 1.93
N GLY A 321 -9.29 -18.95 0.91
CA GLY A 321 -8.90 -17.67 0.34
C GLY A 321 -9.63 -17.36 -0.96
N LEU A 322 -8.86 -16.94 -1.96
CA LEU A 322 -9.35 -16.50 -3.25
C LEU A 322 -10.17 -17.60 -3.94
N PHE A 323 -11.38 -17.25 -4.39
CA PHE A 323 -12.34 -18.19 -4.99
C PHE A 323 -12.63 -19.44 -4.13
N GLY A 324 -12.55 -19.28 -2.80
CA GLY A 324 -12.76 -20.37 -1.85
C GLY A 324 -11.65 -21.40 -1.80
N ARG A 325 -10.44 -21.09 -2.30
CA ARG A 325 -9.29 -22.01 -2.36
C ARG A 325 -8.18 -21.60 -1.40
N PRO A 326 -7.36 -22.54 -0.89
CA PRO A 326 -6.17 -22.21 -0.11
C PRO A 326 -5.28 -21.22 -0.87
N THR A 327 -4.98 -20.08 -0.25
CA THR A 327 -4.30 -18.97 -0.93
C THR A 327 -3.08 -18.51 -0.18
N LEU A 328 -1.93 -18.50 -0.87
CA LEU A 328 -0.72 -17.87 -0.40
C LEU A 328 -0.75 -16.38 -0.76
N ASN A 329 -0.73 -15.51 0.25
CA ASN A 329 -0.61 -14.07 0.04
C ASN A 329 0.76 -13.54 0.50
N HIS A 330 1.44 -12.75 -0.33
CA HIS A 330 2.69 -12.08 0.02
C HIS A 330 2.74 -10.63 -0.46
N ASN A 331 3.44 -9.80 0.29
CA ASN A 331 3.81 -8.45 -0.12
C ASN A 331 4.97 -8.48 -1.13
N VAL A 332 5.04 -7.46 -1.99
CA VAL A 332 6.07 -7.26 -3.03
C VAL A 332 7.49 -7.44 -2.49
N GLU A 333 7.89 -6.70 -1.46
CA GLU A 333 9.27 -6.77 -0.91
C GLU A 333 9.59 -8.16 -0.35
N THR A 334 8.61 -8.85 0.24
CA THR A 334 8.83 -10.20 0.78
C THR A 334 9.27 -11.15 -0.34
N LEU A 335 8.67 -11.03 -1.52
CA LEU A 335 9.02 -11.84 -2.69
C LEU A 335 10.33 -11.38 -3.34
N TYR A 336 10.59 -10.07 -3.37
CA TYR A 336 11.80 -9.46 -3.93
C TYR A 336 13.10 -10.06 -3.35
N TRP A 337 13.09 -10.42 -2.06
CA TRP A 337 14.25 -10.96 -1.36
C TRP A 337 14.43 -12.48 -1.47
N ILE A 338 13.41 -13.24 -1.92
CA ILE A 338 13.45 -14.72 -1.92
C ILE A 338 14.68 -15.24 -2.65
N ARG A 339 14.91 -14.76 -3.88
CA ARG A 339 16.01 -15.24 -4.72
C ARG A 339 17.35 -15.11 -4.00
N ASP A 340 17.66 -13.91 -3.53
CA ASP A 340 18.94 -13.61 -2.88
C ASP A 340 19.13 -14.42 -1.60
N ILE A 341 18.07 -14.58 -0.80
CA ILE A 341 18.12 -15.39 0.43
C ILE A 341 18.41 -16.86 0.10
N VAL A 342 17.79 -17.40 -0.94
CA VAL A 342 17.99 -18.80 -1.34
C VAL A 342 19.37 -19.03 -1.96
N GLU A 343 19.84 -18.12 -2.82
CA GLU A 343 21.14 -18.25 -3.49
C GLU A 343 22.32 -18.02 -2.55
N LYS A 344 22.22 -17.04 -1.64
CA LYS A 344 23.30 -16.66 -0.71
C LYS A 344 23.21 -17.40 0.64
N GLY A 345 22.08 -18.05 0.90
CA GLY A 345 21.82 -18.84 2.10
C GLY A 345 21.26 -18.04 3.28
N ALA A 346 20.67 -18.76 4.24
CA ALA A 346 20.00 -18.20 5.41
C ALA A 346 20.91 -17.33 6.30
N ALA A 347 22.17 -17.74 6.47
CA ALA A 347 23.16 -17.02 7.26
C ALA A 347 23.46 -15.63 6.68
N TRP A 348 23.52 -15.50 5.35
CA TRP A 348 23.78 -14.22 4.69
C TRP A 348 22.72 -13.17 5.02
N PHE A 349 21.44 -13.56 5.04
CA PHE A 349 20.38 -12.63 5.42
C PHE A 349 20.37 -12.41 6.92
N SER A 350 20.29 -13.48 7.71
CA SER A 350 20.10 -13.36 9.16
C SER A 350 21.21 -12.57 9.87
N SER A 351 22.44 -12.55 9.34
CA SER A 351 23.58 -11.82 9.92
C SER A 351 23.62 -10.31 9.62
N GLN A 352 22.68 -9.76 8.85
CA GLN A 352 22.70 -8.35 8.42
C GLN A 352 21.89 -7.40 9.31
N GLY A 353 21.24 -7.91 10.36
CA GLY A 353 20.55 -7.08 11.34
C GLY A 353 21.40 -6.75 12.56
N LYS A 354 20.88 -5.90 13.44
CA LYS A 354 21.47 -5.62 14.76
C LYS A 354 21.29 -6.83 15.69
N GLU A 355 21.98 -6.82 16.83
CA GLU A 355 21.85 -7.90 17.82
C GLU A 355 20.38 -8.14 18.22
N GLY A 356 19.93 -9.40 18.17
CA GLY A 356 18.53 -9.76 18.43
C GLY A 356 17.55 -9.56 17.27
N HIS A 357 18.01 -8.96 16.16
CA HIS A 357 17.19 -8.63 15.00
C HIS A 357 17.76 -9.26 13.72
N LYS A 358 16.99 -10.14 13.07
CA LYS A 358 17.48 -10.85 11.87
C LYS A 358 17.21 -10.05 10.58
N GLY A 359 18.23 -9.97 9.73
CA GLY A 359 18.11 -9.38 8.40
C GLY A 359 18.16 -7.87 8.37
N PHE A 360 17.96 -7.32 7.18
CA PHE A 360 17.78 -5.89 6.95
C PHE A 360 16.31 -5.61 6.61
N ARG A 361 15.96 -4.32 6.49
CA ARG A 361 14.65 -3.84 6.04
C ARG A 361 14.83 -2.72 5.02
N SER A 362 13.81 -2.53 4.19
CA SER A 362 13.69 -1.34 3.34
C SER A 362 12.80 -0.31 4.05
N TYR A 363 13.42 0.69 4.67
CA TYR A 363 12.71 1.76 5.35
C TYR A 363 12.27 2.83 4.34
N SER A 364 10.97 3.10 4.26
CA SER A 364 10.45 4.22 3.47
C SER A 364 10.54 5.50 4.32
N VAL A 365 11.61 6.27 4.18
CA VAL A 365 11.86 7.45 5.04
C VAL A 365 11.38 8.74 4.37
N SER A 366 10.53 9.50 5.05
CA SER A 366 9.96 10.77 4.57
C SER A 366 9.77 11.78 5.71
N GLY A 367 9.22 12.97 5.40
CA GLY A 367 9.07 14.06 6.38
C GLY A 367 10.32 14.95 6.45
N ARG A 368 10.68 15.41 7.65
CA ARG A 368 11.69 16.46 7.89
C ARG A 368 13.14 15.96 7.89
N VAL A 369 13.56 15.23 6.85
CA VAL A 369 14.95 14.77 6.65
C VAL A 369 15.58 15.36 5.40
N ARG A 370 16.92 15.43 5.33
CA ARG A 370 17.59 15.99 4.13
C ARG A 370 17.46 15.12 2.90
N GLN A 371 17.60 13.80 3.07
CA GLN A 371 17.58 12.85 1.97
C GLN A 371 16.51 11.78 2.19
N PRO A 372 15.22 12.12 2.00
CA PRO A 372 14.15 11.13 2.05
C PRO A 372 14.31 10.09 0.94
N GLY A 373 13.70 8.92 1.10
CA GLY A 373 13.80 7.83 0.14
C GLY A 373 13.78 6.45 0.80
N VAL A 374 13.95 5.40 -0.01
CA VAL A 374 14.05 4.03 0.48
C VAL A 374 15.46 3.80 1.00
N LYS A 375 15.59 3.43 2.27
CA LYS A 375 16.86 3.14 2.93
C LYS A 375 16.92 1.67 3.30
N VAL A 376 17.84 0.92 2.69
CA VAL A 376 18.13 -0.45 3.12
C VAL A 376 19.10 -0.38 4.29
N ALA A 377 18.64 -0.79 5.46
CA ALA A 377 19.42 -0.71 6.70
C ALA A 377 19.18 -1.96 7.58
N PRO A 378 20.08 -2.27 8.53
CA PRO A 378 19.92 -3.39 9.45
C PRO A 378 18.59 -3.35 10.19
N ALA A 379 17.90 -4.49 10.31
CA ALA A 379 16.74 -4.58 11.20
C ALA A 379 17.16 -4.25 12.64
N GLY A 380 16.34 -3.50 13.35
CA GLY A 380 16.64 -3.05 14.71
C GLY A 380 17.53 -1.80 14.78
N ILE A 381 17.88 -1.18 13.65
CA ILE A 381 18.44 0.18 13.64
C ILE A 381 17.48 1.15 14.36
N SER A 382 18.01 2.12 15.10
CA SER A 382 17.20 3.18 15.69
C SER A 382 16.80 4.24 14.65
N VAL A 383 15.76 5.03 14.91
CA VAL A 383 15.40 6.12 13.98
C VAL A 383 16.46 7.23 13.97
N ARG A 384 17.20 7.42 15.07
CA ARG A 384 18.33 8.37 15.10
C ARG A 384 19.46 7.96 14.17
N GLU A 385 19.92 6.71 14.30
CA GLU A 385 20.92 6.15 13.37
C GLU A 385 20.41 6.22 11.92
N LEU A 386 19.13 5.94 11.68
CA LEU A 386 18.54 6.04 10.34
C LEU A 386 18.55 7.48 9.79
N ILE A 387 18.25 8.49 10.61
CA ILE A 387 18.33 9.91 10.22
C ILE A 387 19.78 10.30 9.93
N ASP A 388 20.70 10.00 10.84
CA ASP A 388 22.07 10.49 10.82
C ASP A 388 22.92 9.77 9.75
N GLU A 389 22.82 8.43 9.68
CA GLU A 389 23.68 7.61 8.82
C GLU A 389 23.11 7.43 7.40
N HIS A 390 21.77 7.43 7.23
CA HIS A 390 21.14 7.11 5.95
C HIS A 390 20.40 8.29 5.29
N CYS A 391 20.03 9.32 6.05
CA CYS A 391 19.28 10.47 5.54
C CYS A 391 20.08 11.78 5.50
N GLY A 392 21.34 11.76 5.99
CA GLY A 392 22.20 12.94 6.06
C GLY A 392 21.75 13.98 7.08
N GLY A 393 20.97 13.56 8.09
CA GLY A 393 20.44 14.42 9.14
C GLY A 393 19.05 15.00 8.86
N MET A 394 18.61 15.87 9.77
CA MET A 394 17.36 16.63 9.68
C MET A 394 17.41 17.68 8.57
N LEU A 395 16.24 17.99 8.01
CA LEU A 395 16.08 19.13 7.10
C LEU A 395 16.58 20.43 7.76
N ASP A 396 17.16 21.34 6.98
CA ASP A 396 17.80 22.55 7.51
C ASP A 396 16.83 23.41 8.34
N GLY A 397 17.25 23.79 9.54
CA GLY A 397 16.45 24.57 10.49
C GLY A 397 15.45 23.75 11.32
N HIS A 398 15.33 22.44 11.09
CA HIS A 398 14.44 21.56 11.84
C HIS A 398 15.21 20.73 12.89
N ALA A 399 14.63 20.58 14.08
CA ALA A 399 15.12 19.67 15.12
C ALA A 399 14.18 18.46 15.27
N PHE A 400 14.73 17.27 15.47
CA PHE A 400 13.95 16.03 15.59
C PHE A 400 13.04 16.05 16.83
N ALA A 401 11.73 15.95 16.64
CA ALA A 401 10.74 16.02 17.72
C ALA A 401 9.85 14.78 17.84
N GLY A 402 9.59 14.09 16.73
CA GLY A 402 8.78 12.87 16.74
C GLY A 402 8.85 12.12 15.43
N PHE A 403 8.26 10.92 15.39
CA PHE A 403 8.26 10.07 14.22
C PHE A 403 7.08 9.09 14.21
N LEU A 404 6.72 8.62 13.02
CA LEU A 404 5.88 7.43 12.85
C LEU A 404 6.82 6.26 12.52
N PRO A 405 6.80 5.13 13.24
CA PRO A 405 7.69 4.00 12.99
C PRO A 405 7.20 3.07 11.87
N GLY A 406 5.93 3.17 11.48
CA GLY A 406 5.28 2.23 10.56
C GLY A 406 4.10 2.81 9.79
N GLY A 407 4.18 4.09 9.45
CA GLY A 407 3.09 4.82 8.78
C GLY A 407 1.99 5.27 9.74
N ALA A 408 0.85 5.65 9.19
CA ALA A 408 -0.31 6.15 9.93
C ALA A 408 -0.74 5.19 11.03
N SER A 409 -0.79 3.90 10.73
CA SER A 409 -1.29 2.88 11.65
C SER A 409 -0.34 2.59 12.82
N GLY A 410 0.96 2.87 12.64
CA GLY A 410 1.98 2.75 13.67
C GLY A 410 1.88 3.79 14.80
N GLY A 411 1.15 4.91 14.59
CA GLY A 411 1.02 6.01 15.54
C GLY A 411 2.24 6.94 15.61
N ILE A 412 2.19 7.95 16.47
CA ILE A 412 3.22 9.02 16.54
C ILE A 412 4.04 8.88 17.84
N PHE A 413 5.36 8.76 17.76
CA PHE A 413 6.24 8.63 18.91
C PHE A 413 7.12 9.87 19.11
N PRO A 414 7.44 10.25 20.35
CA PRO A 414 8.33 11.39 20.63
C PRO A 414 9.79 11.03 20.32
N ALA A 415 10.60 12.04 20.02
CA ALA A 415 12.03 11.86 19.78
C ALA A 415 12.78 11.20 20.95
N THR A 416 12.27 11.29 22.18
CA THR A 416 12.82 10.60 23.36
C THR A 416 12.78 9.07 23.25
N MET A 417 11.96 8.52 22.35
CA MET A 417 11.89 7.09 22.03
C MET A 417 12.65 6.74 20.74
N GLY A 418 13.46 7.68 20.22
CA GLY A 418 14.15 7.55 18.95
C GLY A 418 15.29 6.51 18.93
N ASP A 419 15.71 6.04 20.10
CA ASP A 419 16.76 5.02 20.27
C ASP A 419 16.19 3.59 20.31
N LEU A 420 14.87 3.43 20.26
CA LEU A 420 14.25 2.11 20.23
C LEU A 420 14.52 1.39 18.89
N PRO A 421 14.77 0.06 18.92
CA PRO A 421 15.01 -0.71 17.70
C PRO A 421 13.79 -0.72 16.75
N LEU A 422 13.96 -0.27 15.51
CA LEU A 422 12.95 -0.33 14.46
C LEU A 422 12.82 -1.74 13.88
N ASP A 423 12.14 -2.62 14.61
CA ASP A 423 11.75 -3.96 14.15
C ASP A 423 10.48 -4.43 14.87
N PHE A 424 9.90 -5.52 14.37
CA PHE A 424 8.69 -6.15 14.90
C PHE A 424 8.82 -6.52 16.39
N GLY A 425 7.79 -6.21 17.18
CA GLY A 425 7.71 -6.53 18.61
C GLY A 425 8.20 -5.43 19.55
N THR A 426 8.83 -4.36 19.03
CA THR A 426 9.33 -3.25 19.85
C THR A 426 8.21 -2.28 20.25
N PHE A 427 7.46 -1.76 19.27
CA PHE A 427 6.50 -0.65 19.46
C PHE A 427 5.11 -1.10 19.93
N GLU A 428 4.80 -2.40 19.78
CA GLU A 428 3.53 -3.02 20.21
C GLU A 428 3.29 -2.84 21.70
N LYS A 429 4.37 -2.82 22.50
CA LYS A 429 4.34 -2.58 23.95
C LYS A 429 3.87 -1.17 24.32
N PHE A 430 3.93 -0.24 23.38
CA PHE A 430 3.58 1.16 23.56
C PHE A 430 2.32 1.56 22.77
N GLY A 431 1.60 0.59 22.20
CA GLY A 431 0.37 0.84 21.46
C GLY A 431 0.56 1.25 20.00
N GLY A 432 1.77 1.08 19.44
CA GLY A 432 2.08 1.27 18.02
C GLY A 432 2.69 0.02 17.39
N PHE A 433 3.23 0.12 16.17
CA PHE A 433 3.98 -0.97 15.51
C PHE A 433 4.77 -0.45 14.31
N VAL A 434 5.79 -1.19 13.88
CA VAL A 434 6.65 -0.80 12.74
C VAL A 434 6.05 -1.07 11.37
N GLY A 435 5.03 -1.95 11.28
CA GLY A 435 4.23 -2.15 10.08
C GLY A 435 5.07 -2.39 8.82
N SER A 436 4.84 -1.58 7.80
CA SER A 436 5.53 -1.60 6.50
C SER A 436 6.92 -0.96 6.53
N HIS A 437 7.42 -0.54 7.70
CA HIS A 437 8.64 0.24 7.88
C HIS A 437 8.57 1.62 7.18
N ALA A 438 7.38 2.21 7.12
CA ALA A 438 7.18 3.61 6.76
C ALA A 438 7.57 4.52 7.91
N VAL A 439 8.71 5.21 7.77
CA VAL A 439 9.26 6.11 8.79
C VAL A 439 9.03 7.55 8.37
N VAL A 440 8.10 8.23 9.06
CA VAL A 440 7.79 9.65 8.78
C VAL A 440 8.36 10.50 9.91
N ILE A 441 9.30 11.40 9.60
CA ILE A 441 10.00 12.23 10.59
C ILE A 441 9.29 13.58 10.77
N LEU A 442 9.07 13.95 12.03
CA LEU A 442 8.47 15.20 12.48
C LEU A 442 9.48 16.04 13.25
N SER A 443 9.35 17.36 13.13
CA SER A 443 10.23 18.34 13.75
C SER A 443 9.53 19.17 14.82
N ASP A 444 10.32 19.97 15.52
CA ASP A 444 9.88 20.91 16.55
C ASP A 444 8.99 22.07 16.03
N GLN A 445 8.90 22.22 14.70
CA GLN A 445 8.05 23.19 14.00
C GLN A 445 6.70 22.60 13.55
N ASP A 446 6.50 21.29 13.64
CA ASP A 446 5.28 20.63 13.17
C ASP A 446 4.23 20.53 14.30
N ASP A 447 2.96 20.78 13.97
CA ASP A 447 1.84 20.60 14.90
C ASP A 447 1.45 19.12 14.98
N ILE A 448 1.78 18.48 16.10
CA ILE A 448 1.51 17.06 16.34
C ILE A 448 0.00 16.76 16.47
N LYS A 449 -0.79 17.72 16.98
CA LYS A 449 -2.26 17.57 17.04
C LYS A 449 -2.84 17.59 15.62
N ALA A 450 -2.37 18.51 14.78
CA ALA A 450 -2.76 18.56 13.37
C ALA A 450 -2.34 17.28 12.62
N ALA A 451 -1.13 16.76 12.89
CA ALA A 451 -0.69 15.48 12.35
C ALA A 451 -1.60 14.32 12.78
N ALA A 452 -1.94 14.23 14.07
CA ALA A 452 -2.85 13.20 14.57
C ALA A 452 -4.26 13.32 13.93
N LEU A 453 -4.76 14.54 13.73
CA LEU A 453 -6.03 14.79 13.06
C LEU A 453 -5.99 14.41 11.57
N ASN A 454 -4.89 14.70 10.86
CA ASN A 454 -4.70 14.30 9.46
C ASN A 454 -4.78 12.77 9.33
N LEU A 455 -4.03 12.04 10.16
CA LEU A 455 -4.01 10.58 10.15
C LEU A 455 -5.37 9.97 10.55
N MET A 456 -6.05 10.54 11.55
CA MET A 456 -7.39 10.10 11.95
C MET A 456 -8.44 10.39 10.86
N SER A 457 -8.29 11.49 10.12
CA SER A 457 -9.16 11.82 8.97
C SER A 457 -8.95 10.83 7.82
N PHE A 458 -7.70 10.44 7.54
CA PHE A 458 -7.39 9.38 6.60
C PHE A 458 -8.11 8.07 6.96
N PHE A 459 -8.04 7.60 8.20
CA PHE A 459 -8.73 6.36 8.60
C PHE A 459 -10.26 6.46 8.55
N LYS A 460 -10.82 7.66 8.79
CA LYS A 460 -12.25 7.90 8.63
C LYS A 460 -12.66 7.72 7.17
N ASP A 461 -11.93 8.31 6.24
CA ASP A 461 -12.27 8.29 4.82
C ASP A 461 -11.99 6.91 4.18
N GLU A 462 -10.99 6.17 4.68
CA GLU A 462 -10.62 4.83 4.20
C GLU A 462 -11.33 3.66 4.91
N SER A 463 -12.25 3.96 5.83
CA SER A 463 -13.07 2.94 6.48
C SER A 463 -14.00 2.29 5.46
N CYS A 464 -13.93 0.96 5.31
CA CYS A 464 -14.87 0.21 4.44
C CYS A 464 -16.35 0.28 4.89
N GLY A 465 -16.62 0.84 6.07
CA GLY A 465 -17.97 1.04 6.58
C GLY A 465 -18.65 -0.18 7.20
N GLN A 466 -18.02 -1.36 7.17
CA GLN A 466 -18.64 -2.63 7.58
C GLN A 466 -18.97 -2.71 9.08
N CYS A 467 -18.07 -2.29 9.97
CA CYS A 467 -18.29 -2.37 11.42
C CYS A 467 -18.54 -1.00 12.04
N THR A 468 -19.56 -0.93 12.90
CA THR A 468 -19.93 0.28 13.66
C THR A 468 -18.78 0.96 14.40
N PRO A 469 -17.94 0.25 15.19
CA PRO A 469 -16.87 0.90 15.95
C PRO A 469 -15.89 1.65 15.04
N CYS A 470 -15.48 1.05 13.90
CA CYS A 470 -14.61 1.72 12.95
C CYS A 470 -15.33 2.86 12.21
N ARG A 471 -16.48 2.58 11.60
CA ARG A 471 -17.22 3.55 10.76
C ARG A 471 -17.65 4.79 11.55
N VAL A 472 -18.36 4.58 12.66
CA VAL A 472 -18.91 5.69 13.45
C VAL A 472 -17.86 6.25 14.41
N GLY A 473 -16.97 5.39 14.93
CA GLY A 473 -15.96 5.85 15.89
C GLY A 473 -14.92 6.76 15.26
N SER A 474 -14.47 6.46 14.03
CA SER A 474 -13.55 7.35 13.31
C SER A 474 -14.17 8.72 13.02
N GLU A 475 -15.41 8.76 12.53
CA GLU A 475 -16.16 10.00 12.31
C GLU A 475 -16.30 10.84 13.59
N LYS A 476 -16.67 10.19 14.71
CA LYS A 476 -16.80 10.85 16.01
C LYS A 476 -15.46 11.39 16.51
N MET A 477 -14.38 10.62 16.38
CA MET A 477 -13.04 11.06 16.80
C MET A 477 -12.59 12.30 16.03
N VAL A 478 -12.76 12.31 14.71
CA VAL A 478 -12.45 13.47 13.86
C VAL A 478 -13.29 14.69 14.26
N ALA A 479 -14.60 14.50 14.48
CA ALA A 479 -15.48 15.59 14.90
C ALA A 479 -15.08 16.18 16.26
N LEU A 480 -14.72 15.34 17.23
CA LEU A 480 -14.24 15.78 18.55
C LEU A 480 -12.95 16.61 18.43
N LEU A 481 -11.97 16.13 17.66
CA LEU A 481 -10.70 16.82 17.46
C LEU A 481 -10.87 18.18 16.73
N LYS A 482 -11.84 18.28 15.81
CA LYS A 482 -12.16 19.52 15.06
C LYS A 482 -13.03 20.50 15.83
N SER A 483 -13.74 20.07 16.88
CA SER A 483 -14.73 20.90 17.58
C SER A 483 -14.13 22.14 18.26
N GLY A 484 -12.84 22.12 18.60
CA GLY A 484 -12.20 23.16 19.40
C GLY A 484 -12.65 23.21 20.87
N ALA A 485 -13.59 22.34 21.27
CA ALA A 485 -14.04 22.23 22.65
C ALA A 485 -12.95 21.60 23.55
N PRO A 486 -12.98 21.84 24.87
CA PRO A 486 -12.16 21.11 25.82
C PRO A 486 -12.33 19.61 25.63
N ILE A 487 -11.21 18.91 25.45
CA ILE A 487 -11.21 17.48 25.21
C ILE A 487 -11.44 16.74 26.52
N GLU A 488 -12.53 15.99 26.59
CA GLU A 488 -12.75 15.04 27.67
C GLU A 488 -11.96 13.75 27.38
N GLU A 489 -10.79 13.64 27.99
CA GLU A 489 -9.85 12.53 27.74
C GLU A 489 -10.49 11.16 28.02
N SER A 490 -11.35 11.04 29.04
CA SER A 490 -12.10 9.81 29.34
C SER A 490 -12.98 9.36 28.18
N ALA A 491 -13.74 10.27 27.58
CA ALA A 491 -14.61 9.96 26.44
C ALA A 491 -13.80 9.53 25.20
N ILE A 492 -12.65 10.18 24.95
CA ILE A 492 -11.76 9.77 23.86
C ILE A 492 -11.19 8.38 24.11
N ARG A 493 -10.69 8.11 25.33
CA ARG A 493 -10.10 6.80 25.67
C ARG A 493 -11.12 5.67 25.63
N ASP A 494 -12.37 5.91 26.06
CA ASP A 494 -13.46 4.94 25.93
C ASP A 494 -13.74 4.61 24.45
N LEU A 495 -13.85 5.64 23.62
CA LEU A 495 -14.03 5.46 22.17
C LEU A 495 -12.86 4.67 21.53
N MET A 496 -11.62 4.99 21.90
CA MET A 496 -10.42 4.27 21.44
C MET A 496 -10.47 2.79 21.81
N GLN A 497 -10.88 2.47 23.03
CA GLN A 497 -10.99 1.08 23.48
C GLN A 497 -12.04 0.32 22.68
N VAL A 498 -13.22 0.89 22.47
CA VAL A 498 -14.27 0.27 21.65
C VAL A 498 -13.81 0.03 20.21
N MET A 499 -13.10 1.00 19.61
CA MET A 499 -12.51 0.83 18.28
C MET A 499 -11.50 -0.32 18.23
N ARG A 500 -10.63 -0.43 19.25
CA ARG A 500 -9.60 -1.47 19.35
C ARG A 500 -10.17 -2.87 19.54
N ASP A 501 -11.16 -3.00 20.43
CA ASP A 501 -11.64 -4.32 20.86
C ASP A 501 -12.71 -4.89 19.93
N ALA A 502 -13.53 -4.04 19.31
CA ALA A 502 -14.72 -4.46 18.56
C ALA A 502 -14.61 -4.31 17.03
N SER A 503 -13.48 -3.82 16.49
CA SER A 503 -13.27 -3.73 15.04
C SER A 503 -12.89 -5.09 14.44
N ILE A 504 -13.48 -5.41 13.28
CA ILE A 504 -13.30 -6.69 12.58
C ILE A 504 -11.87 -6.86 12.03
N CYS A 505 -11.22 -5.76 11.64
CA CYS A 505 -9.92 -5.76 10.98
C CYS A 505 -8.93 -4.76 11.60
N GLY A 506 -7.67 -4.88 11.20
CA GLY A 506 -6.57 -4.07 11.74
C GLY A 506 -6.73 -2.56 11.54
N LEU A 507 -7.45 -2.10 10.49
CA LEU A 507 -7.70 -0.67 10.26
C LEU A 507 -8.42 -0.06 11.46
N GLY A 508 -9.59 -0.57 11.82
CA GLY A 508 -10.37 -0.04 12.94
C GLY A 508 -9.66 -0.20 14.28
N GLN A 509 -8.85 -1.26 14.42
CA GLN A 509 -8.07 -1.51 15.64
C GLN A 509 -6.93 -0.51 15.85
N ALA A 510 -6.29 -0.07 14.76
CA ALA A 510 -5.14 0.83 14.79
C ALA A 510 -5.48 2.30 14.51
N ALA A 511 -6.67 2.60 13.97
CA ALA A 511 -7.04 3.93 13.50
C ALA A 511 -6.88 5.04 14.56
N SER A 512 -7.05 4.69 15.83
CA SER A 512 -6.96 5.65 16.94
C SER A 512 -5.56 5.80 17.56
N ASN A 513 -4.57 5.02 17.11
CA ASN A 513 -3.19 5.06 17.62
C ASN A 513 -2.56 6.47 17.54
N PRO A 514 -2.69 7.24 16.44
CA PRO A 514 -2.14 8.60 16.39
C PRO A 514 -2.68 9.52 17.49
N VAL A 515 -3.98 9.47 17.74
CA VAL A 515 -4.65 10.29 18.75
C VAL A 515 -4.26 9.84 20.16
N ASN A 516 -4.17 8.53 20.39
CA ASN A 516 -3.75 7.97 21.67
C ASN A 516 -2.33 8.45 22.03
N HIS A 517 -1.41 8.41 21.07
CA HIS A 517 -0.04 8.84 21.32
C HIS A 517 0.08 10.35 21.46
N TRP A 518 -0.67 11.13 20.69
CA TRP A 518 -0.75 12.58 20.89
C TRP A 518 -1.16 12.92 22.34
N LEU A 519 -2.23 12.30 22.85
CA LEU A 519 -2.66 12.49 24.24
C LEU A 519 -1.60 12.03 25.25
N THR A 520 -0.97 10.87 25.00
CA THR A 520 -0.05 10.24 25.96
C THR A 520 1.30 10.93 26.04
N TYR A 521 1.82 11.43 24.92
CA TYR A 521 3.20 11.93 24.84
C TYR A 521 3.32 13.44 24.60
N PHE A 522 2.27 14.10 24.09
CA PHE A 522 2.39 15.48 23.59
C PHE A 522 1.38 16.47 24.21
N ALA A 523 0.17 16.04 24.62
CA ALA A 523 -0.88 16.94 25.08
C ALA A 523 -0.54 17.77 26.35
N GLY A 524 0.42 17.31 27.17
CA GLY A 524 0.90 18.05 28.35
C GLY A 524 2.02 19.06 28.09
N ALA A 525 2.54 19.15 26.86
CA ALA A 525 3.76 19.91 26.55
C ALA A 525 3.55 21.39 26.17
N GLY A 526 2.32 21.91 26.24
CA GLY A 526 2.06 23.34 25.97
C GLY A 526 2.42 23.82 24.56
N LYS A 527 2.33 22.93 23.57
CA LYS A 527 2.46 23.23 22.14
C LYS A 527 1.22 22.79 21.40
#